data_AF-A0A9D5MSK3-F1
#
_entry.id   AF-A0A9D5MSK3-F1
#
_cell.length_a   1.000
_cell.length_b   1.000
_cell.length_c   1.000
_cell.angle_alpha   90.00
_cell.angle_beta   90.00
_cell.angle_gamma   90.00
#
_symmetry.space_group_name_H-M   'P 1'
#
loop_
_entity.id
_entity.type
_entity.pdbx_description
1 polymer ?
#
loop_
_entity_poly.entity_id
_entity_poly.type
_entity_poly.pdbx_seq_one_letter_code
_entity_poly.pdbx_strand_id
1 'polypeptide(L)'
;MIDENFDWSQESKEKYWQEAERRIAEQGYSDLLKVRRDAFGIVGSRGGVKVDKKTLESYQKIKLEKEELKQKLINMRGERHHASVRGSNPEFPYQPMSFHMEGYYAGEDEKLRRRKEATKKRIHAKVIMLQQLEDEIEAFIDSIPDVTLRLIFRYRYLDGLTQEEIGKRLHIDRSRISRKIDGYLKNAHKTQN
;
A
#
# COMPACT_ATOMS: atom_id res chain seq x y z
N MET A 1 9.59 2.47 0.86
CA MET A 1 10.44 2.03 1.96
C MET A 1 10.65 3.21 2.85
N ILE A 2 9.87 3.27 3.92
CA ILE A 2 10.15 4.17 5.03
C ILE A 2 11.43 3.67 5.70
N ASP A 3 12.25 4.62 6.15
CA ASP A 3 13.46 4.36 6.92
C ASP A 3 13.10 3.64 8.24
N GLU A 4 13.82 2.59 8.62
CA GLU A 4 13.55 1.82 9.87
C GLU A 4 13.63 2.69 11.13
N ASN A 5 14.19 3.91 11.01
CA ASN A 5 14.32 4.93 12.05
C ASN A 5 13.46 6.19 11.80
N PHE A 6 12.35 6.09 11.06
CA PHE A 6 11.49 7.24 10.80
C PHE A 6 10.96 7.87 12.10
N ASP A 7 11.46 9.07 12.41
CA ASP A 7 10.93 9.85 13.52
C ASP A 7 9.59 10.47 13.13
N TRP A 8 8.64 10.41 14.04
CA TRP A 8 7.34 11.04 13.87
C TRP A 8 7.41 12.53 14.24
N SER A 9 8.47 13.25 13.84
CA SER A 9 8.55 14.70 13.99
C SER A 9 7.74 15.41 12.89
N GLN A 10 7.35 16.66 13.14
CA GLN A 10 6.54 17.43 12.18
C GLN A 10 7.29 17.64 10.85
N GLU A 11 8.60 17.88 10.93
CA GLU A 11 9.45 18.04 9.76
C GLU A 11 9.60 16.74 8.97
N SER A 12 9.82 15.60 9.64
CA SER A 12 9.92 14.30 8.98
C SER A 12 8.61 13.88 8.32
N LYS A 13 7.48 14.19 8.96
CA LYS A 13 6.16 14.02 8.34
C LYS A 13 5.97 14.88 7.12
N GLU A 14 6.26 16.17 7.20
CA GLU A 14 6.07 17.07 6.07
C GLU A 14 6.97 16.65 4.91
N LYS A 15 8.22 16.24 5.17
CA LYS A 15 9.12 15.65 4.15
C LYS A 15 8.55 14.36 3.56
N TYR A 16 8.01 13.47 4.39
CA TYR A 16 7.33 12.25 3.94
C TYR A 16 6.14 12.57 3.03
N TRP A 17 5.30 13.53 3.41
CA TRP A 17 4.15 13.94 2.61
C TRP A 17 4.55 14.63 1.31
N GLN A 18 5.59 15.46 1.32
CA GLN A 18 6.13 16.08 0.11
C GLN A 18 6.71 15.04 -0.85
N GLU A 19 7.44 14.05 -0.33
CA GLU A 19 7.96 12.92 -1.13
C GLU A 19 6.81 12.09 -1.72
N ALA A 20 5.79 11.81 -0.91
CA ALA A 20 4.57 11.12 -1.33
C ALA A 20 3.84 11.88 -2.45
N GLU A 21 3.61 13.18 -2.28
CA GLU A 21 3.00 14.06 -3.28
C GLU A 21 3.86 14.14 -4.55
N ARG A 22 5.19 14.22 -4.42
CA ARG A 22 6.11 14.20 -5.56
C ARG A 22 5.99 12.90 -6.35
N ARG A 23 6.00 11.74 -5.68
CA ARG A 23 5.83 10.43 -6.34
C ARG A 23 4.49 10.30 -7.04
N ILE A 24 3.43 10.84 -6.43
CA ILE A 24 2.09 10.89 -7.04
C ILE A 24 2.10 11.75 -8.30
N ALA A 25 2.76 12.91 -8.25
CA ALA A 25 2.91 13.82 -9.38
C ALA A 25 3.77 13.21 -10.50
N GLU A 26 4.90 12.56 -10.17
CA GLU A 26 5.78 11.85 -11.11
C GLU A 26 5.03 10.75 -11.88
N GLN A 27 4.08 10.06 -11.23
CA GLN A 27 3.24 9.06 -11.89
C GLN A 27 2.02 9.64 -12.63
N GLY A 28 1.88 10.98 -12.68
CA GLY A 28 0.83 11.67 -13.42
C GLY A 28 -0.56 11.56 -12.79
N TYR A 29 -0.63 11.43 -11.45
CA TYR A 29 -1.89 11.27 -10.71
C TYR A 29 -2.25 12.47 -9.82
N SER A 30 -1.62 13.63 -10.02
CA SER A 30 -1.82 14.86 -9.20
C SER A 30 -3.29 15.23 -8.99
N ASP A 31 -4.11 15.10 -10.04
CA ASP A 31 -5.50 15.57 -10.03
C ASP A 31 -6.47 14.55 -9.40
N LEU A 32 -5.99 13.34 -9.13
CA LEU A 32 -6.81 12.20 -8.69
C LEU A 32 -6.61 11.84 -7.22
N LEU A 33 -5.61 12.42 -6.54
CA LEU A 33 -5.33 12.13 -5.14
C LEU A 33 -5.38 13.37 -4.25
N LYS A 34 -6.17 13.28 -3.18
CA LYS A 34 -5.96 14.07 -1.97
C LYS A 34 -5.33 13.14 -0.94
N VAL A 35 -4.06 13.38 -0.60
CA VAL A 35 -3.38 12.63 0.47
C VAL A 35 -4.16 12.85 1.77
N ARG A 36 -4.59 11.75 2.40
CA ARG A 36 -5.34 11.78 3.67
C ARG A 36 -4.38 12.09 4.82
N ARG A 37 -4.05 13.36 5.00
CA ARG A 37 -3.16 13.85 6.09
C ARG A 37 -3.75 13.65 7.49
N ASP A 38 -5.03 13.28 7.60
CA ASP A 38 -5.80 13.13 8.84
C ASP A 38 -5.70 11.72 9.48
N ALA A 39 -5.27 10.70 8.71
CA ALA A 39 -5.25 9.32 9.19
C ALA A 39 -4.24 9.09 10.33
N PHE A 40 -3.09 9.77 10.28
CA PHE A 40 -2.02 9.73 11.26
C PHE A 40 -1.50 11.15 11.57
N GLY A 41 -1.98 11.77 12.66
CA GLY A 41 -1.57 13.12 13.09
C GLY A 41 -0.38 13.12 14.06
N ILE A 42 0.46 14.17 14.09
CA ILE A 42 1.30 14.47 15.27
C ILE A 42 0.51 15.43 16.15
N VAL A 43 0.44 15.14 17.44
CA VAL A 43 -0.23 16.00 18.41
C VAL A 43 0.74 16.40 19.52
N GLY A 44 0.82 17.72 19.75
CA GLY A 44 1.62 18.35 20.82
C GLY A 44 3.12 18.51 20.50
N SER A 45 3.80 19.35 21.29
CA SER A 45 5.24 19.66 21.15
C SER A 45 6.17 18.46 21.45
N ARG A 46 5.61 17.30 21.85
CA ARG A 46 6.35 16.06 22.20
C ARG A 46 6.28 14.96 21.12
N GLY A 47 5.67 15.20 19.96
CA GLY A 47 5.71 14.25 18.84
C GLY A 47 4.83 13.00 18.96
N GLY A 48 3.76 13.02 19.77
CA GLY A 48 2.87 11.87 19.92
C GLY A 48 2.02 11.62 18.67
N VAL A 49 2.03 10.39 18.13
CA VAL A 49 1.23 10.01 16.95
C VAL A 49 -0.21 9.69 17.37
N LYS A 50 -1.18 10.38 16.77
CA LYS A 50 -2.61 10.05 16.91
C LYS A 50 -2.99 8.98 15.89
N VAL A 51 -3.43 7.82 16.39
CA VAL A 51 -3.87 6.69 15.56
C VAL A 51 -5.16 6.11 16.12
N ASP A 52 -6.16 5.98 15.25
CA ASP A 52 -7.42 5.35 15.62
C ASP A 52 -7.30 3.82 15.57
N LYS A 53 -7.83 3.13 16.59
CA LYS A 53 -7.85 1.66 16.66
C LYS A 53 -8.46 1.01 15.41
N LYS A 54 -9.49 1.63 14.83
CA LYS A 54 -10.17 1.17 13.60
C LYS A 54 -9.22 1.17 12.40
N THR A 55 -8.29 2.13 12.33
CA THR A 55 -7.30 2.20 11.26
C THR A 55 -6.34 1.01 11.35
N LEU A 56 -5.85 0.70 12.56
CA LEU A 56 -5.00 -0.47 12.81
C LEU A 56 -5.73 -1.79 12.48
N GLU A 57 -6.99 -1.91 12.87
CA GLU A 57 -7.82 -3.09 12.57
C GLU A 57 -8.09 -3.26 11.06
N SER A 58 -8.00 -2.18 10.29
CA SER A 58 -8.21 -2.20 8.84
C SER A 58 -6.99 -2.67 8.05
N TYR A 59 -5.80 -2.81 8.67
CA TYR A 59 -4.55 -3.15 7.98
C TYR A 59 -4.68 -4.38 7.07
N GLN A 60 -5.21 -5.49 7.58
CA GLN A 60 -5.40 -6.71 6.79
C GLN A 60 -6.33 -6.51 5.58
N LYS A 61 -7.37 -5.68 5.75
CA LYS A 61 -8.32 -5.36 4.68
C LYS A 61 -7.67 -4.46 3.63
N ILE A 62 -6.87 -3.49 4.06
CA ILE A 62 -6.09 -2.60 3.18
C ILE A 62 -5.13 -3.44 2.33
N LYS A 63 -4.39 -4.37 2.95
CA LYS A 63 -3.48 -5.28 2.27
C LYS A 63 -4.20 -6.15 1.25
N LEU A 64 -5.34 -6.72 1.61
CA LEU A 64 -6.18 -7.51 0.70
C LEU A 64 -6.68 -6.67 -0.49
N GLU A 65 -7.24 -5.49 -0.21
CA GLU A 65 -7.77 -4.58 -1.23
C GLU A 65 -6.67 -4.16 -2.22
N LYS A 66 -5.48 -3.84 -1.71
CA LYS A 66 -4.33 -3.49 -2.53
C LYS A 66 -3.96 -4.63 -3.49
N GLU A 67 -3.96 -5.87 -3.00
CA GLU A 67 -3.63 -7.04 -3.81
C GLU A 67 -4.71 -7.36 -4.85
N GLU A 68 -5.99 -7.22 -4.51
CA GLU A 68 -7.09 -7.31 -5.46
C GLU A 68 -6.99 -6.24 -6.56
N LEU A 69 -6.63 -5.01 -6.21
CA LEU A 69 -6.43 -3.92 -7.16
C LEU A 69 -5.24 -4.18 -8.10
N LYS A 70 -4.13 -4.72 -7.59
CA LYS A 70 -3.00 -5.18 -8.42
C LYS A 70 -3.42 -6.30 -9.36
N GLN A 71 -4.15 -7.30 -8.87
CA GLN A 71 -4.65 -8.39 -9.72
C GLN A 71 -5.60 -7.87 -10.80
N LYS A 72 -6.45 -6.90 -10.46
CA LYS A 72 -7.35 -6.25 -11.40
C LYS A 72 -6.58 -5.50 -12.50
N LEU A 73 -5.43 -4.88 -12.18
CA LEU A 73 -4.54 -4.28 -13.19
C LEU A 73 -3.91 -5.33 -14.11
N ILE A 74 -3.48 -6.47 -13.57
CA ILE A 74 -2.94 -7.60 -14.33
C ILE A 74 -4.01 -8.11 -15.31
N ASN A 75 -5.22 -8.36 -14.83
CA ASN A 75 -6.31 -8.85 -15.67
C ASN A 75 -6.71 -7.83 -16.76
N MET A 76 -6.58 -6.53 -16.48
CA MET A 76 -6.80 -5.45 -17.46
C MET A 76 -5.69 -5.28 -18.50
N ARG A 77 -4.54 -5.96 -18.37
CA ARG A 77 -3.52 -5.97 -19.44
C ARG A 77 -3.97 -6.77 -20.66
N GLY A 78 -5.02 -7.60 -20.56
CA GLY A 78 -5.57 -8.38 -21.68
C GLY A 78 -4.67 -9.57 -22.05
N GLU A 79 -5.25 -10.54 -22.77
CA GLU A 79 -4.48 -11.65 -23.35
C GLU A 79 -3.61 -11.12 -24.49
N ARG A 80 -2.35 -11.58 -24.53
CA ARG A 80 -1.47 -11.37 -25.68
C ARG A 80 -1.79 -12.45 -26.71
N HIS A 81 -2.08 -12.04 -27.93
CA HIS A 81 -2.29 -12.99 -29.01
C HIS A 81 -0.98 -13.21 -29.75
N HIS A 82 -0.66 -14.48 -29.99
CA HIS A 82 0.51 -14.90 -30.76
C HIS A 82 0.02 -15.37 -32.12
N ALA A 83 0.57 -14.81 -33.18
CA ALA A 83 0.35 -15.26 -34.54
C ALA A 83 1.69 -15.64 -35.17
N SER A 84 1.71 -16.79 -35.84
CA SER A 84 2.84 -17.18 -36.69
C SER A 84 2.44 -16.96 -38.13
N VAL A 85 3.17 -16.12 -38.84
CA VAL A 85 2.96 -15.87 -40.28
C VAL A 85 4.17 -16.36 -41.05
N ARG A 86 3.93 -16.93 -42.24
CA ARG A 86 5.02 -17.29 -43.16
C ARG A 86 5.30 -16.11 -44.10
N GLY A 87 6.58 -15.84 -44.32
CA GLY A 87 7.05 -14.86 -45.29
C GLY A 87 8.38 -15.29 -45.88
N SER A 88 9.02 -14.40 -46.62
CA SER A 88 10.39 -14.55 -47.09
C SER A 88 11.33 -13.72 -46.21
N ASN A 89 12.58 -14.16 -46.09
CA ASN A 89 13.66 -13.36 -45.54
C ASN A 89 13.69 -12.01 -46.29
N PRO A 90 13.64 -10.84 -45.62
CA PRO A 90 13.70 -9.54 -46.30
C PRO A 90 15.02 -9.29 -47.04
N GLU A 91 16.08 -10.03 -46.70
CA GLU A 91 17.37 -9.96 -47.37
C GLU A 91 17.51 -11.04 -48.45
N PHE A 92 18.15 -10.70 -49.57
CA PHE A 92 18.46 -11.64 -50.64
C PHE A 92 19.32 -12.80 -50.10
N PRO A 93 18.99 -14.08 -50.36
CA PRO A 93 18.16 -14.59 -51.46
C PRO A 93 16.70 -14.94 -51.10
N TYR A 94 16.03 -14.17 -50.24
CA TYR A 94 14.58 -14.26 -49.96
C TYR A 94 14.05 -15.65 -49.58
N GLN A 95 14.83 -16.41 -48.80
CA GLN A 95 14.46 -17.77 -48.38
C GLN A 95 13.18 -17.77 -47.52
N PRO A 96 12.33 -18.83 -47.58
CA PRO A 96 11.14 -18.92 -46.74
C PRO A 96 11.48 -18.91 -45.24
N MET A 97 10.79 -18.06 -44.46
CA MET A 97 10.96 -17.94 -43.01
C MET A 97 9.61 -17.76 -42.31
N SER A 98 9.53 -18.18 -41.05
CA SER A 98 8.38 -17.93 -40.18
C SER A 98 8.66 -16.75 -39.26
N PHE A 99 7.73 -15.80 -39.20
CA PHE A 99 7.77 -14.65 -38.31
C PHE A 99 6.74 -14.82 -37.20
N HIS A 100 7.16 -14.56 -35.97
CA HIS A 100 6.28 -14.58 -34.80
C HIS A 100 5.88 -13.14 -34.50
N MET A 101 4.58 -12.87 -34.53
CA MET A 101 4.00 -11.60 -34.13
C MET A 101 3.26 -11.80 -32.81
N GLU A 102 3.47 -10.86 -31.89
CA GLU A 102 2.71 -10.78 -30.66
C GLU A 102 2.07 -9.40 -30.54
N GLY A 103 0.79 -9.37 -30.15
CA GLY A 103 0.05 -8.11 -30.09
C GLY A 103 -1.32 -8.25 -29.43
N TYR A 104 -1.98 -7.11 -29.29
CA TYR A 104 -3.38 -7.02 -28.87
C TYR A 104 -4.27 -6.90 -30.10
N TYR A 105 -5.53 -7.37 -30.04
CA TYR A 105 -6.49 -7.14 -31.13
C TYR A 105 -6.65 -5.63 -31.39
N ALA A 106 -6.37 -5.21 -32.62
CA ALA A 106 -6.43 -3.81 -33.04
C ALA A 106 -7.87 -3.24 -33.15
N GLY A 107 -8.90 -4.05 -32.88
CA GLY A 107 -10.32 -3.68 -33.00
C GLY A 107 -10.92 -2.99 -31.76
N GLU A 108 -10.10 -2.55 -30.81
CA GLU A 108 -10.62 -1.86 -29.62
C GLU A 108 -11.04 -0.42 -29.94
N ASP A 109 -12.33 -0.11 -29.75
CA ASP A 109 -12.88 1.24 -29.83
C ASP A 109 -12.03 2.22 -28.98
N GLU A 110 -11.59 3.33 -29.58
CA GLU A 110 -10.79 4.37 -28.91
C GLU A 110 -11.47 4.88 -27.62
N LYS A 111 -12.82 4.91 -27.58
CA LYS A 111 -13.57 5.25 -26.37
C LYS A 111 -13.37 4.22 -25.24
N LEU A 112 -13.32 2.93 -25.59
CA LEU A 112 -13.05 1.84 -24.66
C LEU A 112 -11.60 1.91 -24.17
N ARG A 113 -10.66 2.19 -25.07
CA ARG A 113 -9.23 2.36 -24.75
C ARG A 113 -9.03 3.47 -23.71
N ARG A 114 -9.59 4.66 -23.95
CA ARG A 114 -9.58 5.79 -23.00
C ARG A 114 -10.20 5.45 -21.65
N ARG A 115 -11.33 4.73 -21.64
CA ARG A 115 -12.00 4.32 -20.40
C ARG A 115 -11.14 3.33 -19.59
N LYS A 116 -10.47 2.38 -20.26
CA LYS A 116 -9.53 1.46 -19.62
C LYS A 116 -8.34 2.19 -19.04
N GLU A 117 -7.74 3.12 -19.79
CA GLU A 117 -6.64 3.96 -19.32
C GLU A 117 -7.04 4.77 -18.08
N ALA A 118 -8.18 5.48 -18.11
CA ALA A 118 -8.68 6.22 -16.96
C ALA A 118 -8.93 5.33 -15.74
N THR A 119 -9.43 4.11 -15.95
CA THR A 119 -9.63 3.14 -14.87
C THR A 119 -8.30 2.66 -14.29
N LYS A 120 -7.30 2.35 -15.14
CA LYS A 120 -5.95 2.01 -14.70
C LYS A 120 -5.35 3.13 -13.87
N LYS A 121 -5.46 4.39 -14.31
CA LYS A 121 -4.97 5.55 -13.55
C LYS A 121 -5.60 5.64 -12.16
N ARG A 122 -6.93 5.50 -12.06
CA ARG A 122 -7.65 5.51 -10.77
C ARG A 122 -7.23 4.38 -9.84
N ILE A 123 -6.96 3.19 -10.38
CA ILE A 123 -6.51 2.04 -9.57
C ILE A 123 -5.09 2.26 -9.06
N HIS A 124 -4.16 2.72 -9.90
CA HIS A 124 -2.79 3.03 -9.46
C HIS A 124 -2.79 4.10 -8.35
N ALA A 125 -3.54 5.18 -8.55
CA ALA A 125 -3.76 6.19 -7.53
C ALA A 125 -4.20 5.59 -6.18
N LYS A 126 -5.20 4.70 -6.22
CA LYS A 126 -5.70 4.06 -5.00
C LYS A 126 -4.68 3.12 -4.36
N VAL A 127 -3.93 2.35 -5.16
CA VAL A 127 -2.85 1.47 -4.66
C VAL A 127 -1.78 2.28 -3.92
N ILE A 128 -1.40 3.45 -4.45
CA ILE A 128 -0.44 4.34 -3.78
C ILE A 128 -0.98 4.81 -2.42
N MET A 129 -2.25 5.23 -2.34
CA MET A 129 -2.85 5.63 -1.06
C MET A 129 -2.89 4.48 -0.05
N LEU A 130 -3.27 3.28 -0.48
CA LEU A 130 -3.29 2.10 0.41
C LEU A 130 -1.88 1.75 0.88
N GLN A 131 -0.88 1.86 -0.01
CA GLN A 131 0.52 1.64 0.38
C GLN A 131 0.98 2.66 1.42
N GLN A 132 0.67 3.95 1.25
CA GLN A 132 1.00 4.98 2.24
C GLN A 132 0.39 4.69 3.60
N LEU A 133 -0.86 4.22 3.62
CA LEU A 133 -1.56 3.90 4.86
C LEU A 133 -0.96 2.66 5.56
N GLU A 134 -0.54 1.64 4.80
CA GLU A 134 0.20 0.50 5.34
C GLU A 134 1.53 0.94 5.94
N ASP A 135 2.29 1.71 5.17
CA ASP A 135 3.58 2.30 5.52
C ASP A 135 3.46 3.11 6.84
N GLU A 136 2.41 3.92 7.00
CA GLU A 136 2.11 4.67 8.23
C GLU A 136 1.78 3.77 9.43
N ILE A 137 1.02 2.70 9.22
CA ILE A 137 0.71 1.72 10.28
C ILE A 137 1.98 1.01 10.75
N GLU A 138 2.83 0.59 9.81
CA GLU A 138 4.10 -0.09 10.10
C GLU A 138 5.04 0.82 10.89
N ALA A 139 5.28 2.04 10.40
CA ALA A 139 6.12 3.02 11.07
C ALA A 139 5.58 3.43 12.45
N PHE A 140 4.26 3.46 12.64
CA PHE A 140 3.68 3.69 13.97
C PHE A 140 4.02 2.54 14.92
N ILE A 141 3.85 1.29 14.49
CA ILE A 141 4.15 0.12 15.32
C ILE A 141 5.64 0.08 15.66
N ASP A 142 6.51 0.38 14.71
CA ASP A 142 7.96 0.36 14.93
C ASP A 142 8.44 1.48 15.85
N SER A 143 7.75 2.62 15.86
CA SER A 143 8.02 3.72 16.80
C SER A 143 7.71 3.41 18.27
N ILE A 144 6.97 2.33 18.56
CA ILE A 144 6.63 1.94 19.94
C ILE A 144 7.92 1.56 20.68
N PRO A 145 8.29 2.26 21.79
CA PRO A 145 9.56 1.99 22.46
C PRO A 145 9.61 0.61 23.15
N ASP A 146 8.53 0.22 23.84
CA ASP A 146 8.45 -1.06 24.56
C ASP A 146 8.43 -2.24 23.59
N VAL A 147 9.46 -3.09 23.66
CA VAL A 147 9.64 -4.25 22.79
C VAL A 147 8.44 -5.20 22.87
N THR A 148 7.94 -5.47 24.08
CA THR A 148 6.83 -6.40 24.30
C THR A 148 5.54 -5.88 23.65
N LEU A 149 5.27 -4.59 23.85
CA LEU A 149 4.12 -3.92 23.26
C LEU A 149 4.22 -3.85 21.74
N ARG A 150 5.39 -3.51 21.20
CA ARG A 150 5.65 -3.53 19.76
C ARG A 150 5.37 -4.90 19.14
N LEU A 151 5.83 -5.98 19.78
CA LEU A 151 5.51 -7.36 19.37
C LEU A 151 4.01 -7.66 19.43
N ILE A 152 3.32 -7.23 20.50
CA ILE A 152 1.87 -7.39 20.62
C ILE A 152 1.14 -6.71 19.45
N PHE A 153 1.53 -5.48 19.11
CA PHE A 153 0.92 -4.73 18.00
C PHE A 153 1.21 -5.36 16.65
N ARG A 154 2.47 -5.76 16.40
CA ARG A 154 2.89 -6.47 15.19
C ARG A 154 2.07 -7.75 15.00
N TYR A 155 2.03 -8.62 16.00
CA TYR A 155 1.28 -9.86 15.91
C TYR A 155 -0.23 -9.62 15.76
N ARG A 156 -0.80 -8.62 16.43
CA ARG A 156 -2.24 -8.38 16.40
C ARG A 156 -2.72 -7.76 15.09
N TYR A 157 -1.96 -6.81 14.54
CA TYR A 157 -2.41 -5.97 13.43
C TYR A 157 -1.72 -6.32 12.11
N LEU A 158 -0.41 -6.54 12.10
CA LEU A 158 0.35 -6.88 10.90
C LEU A 158 0.24 -8.37 10.53
N ASP A 159 0.26 -9.25 11.53
CA ASP A 159 0.15 -10.70 11.31
C ASP A 159 -1.28 -11.23 11.46
N GLY A 160 -2.20 -10.41 11.99
CA GLY A 160 -3.61 -10.75 12.12
C GLY A 160 -3.95 -11.81 13.18
N LEU A 161 -3.03 -12.09 14.11
CA LEU A 161 -3.23 -13.10 15.16
C LEU A 161 -4.26 -12.66 16.21
N THR A 162 -4.96 -13.64 16.77
CA THR A 162 -5.86 -13.44 17.90
C THR A 162 -5.08 -13.15 19.19
N GLN A 163 -5.72 -12.49 20.16
CA GLN A 163 -5.07 -12.22 21.46
C GLN A 163 -4.71 -13.52 22.22
N GLU A 164 -5.40 -14.62 21.94
CA GLU A 164 -5.12 -15.93 22.54
C GLU A 164 -3.85 -16.54 21.96
N GLU A 165 -3.68 -16.52 20.64
CA GLU A 165 -2.46 -16.98 19.97
C GLU A 165 -1.25 -16.16 20.40
N ILE A 166 -1.41 -14.83 20.48
CA ILE A 166 -0.38 -13.92 20.98
C ILE A 166 -0.01 -14.26 22.42
N GLY A 167 -1.02 -14.54 23.26
CA GLY A 167 -0.81 -14.91 24.65
C GLY A 167 -0.03 -16.20 24.82
N LYS A 168 -0.33 -17.21 24.00
CA LYS A 168 0.44 -18.46 23.94
C LYS A 168 1.88 -18.21 23.50
N ARG A 169 2.10 -17.38 22.47
CA ARG A 169 3.42 -17.12 21.89
C ARG A 169 4.33 -16.27 22.79
N LEU A 170 3.76 -15.31 23.51
CA LEU A 170 4.50 -14.40 24.39
C LEU A 170 4.46 -14.82 25.87
N HIS A 171 3.74 -15.90 26.20
CA HIS A 171 3.48 -16.32 27.58
C HIS A 171 2.83 -15.20 28.43
N ILE A 172 1.84 -14.51 27.86
CA ILE A 172 1.11 -13.40 28.50
C ILE A 172 -0.38 -13.72 28.50
N ASP A 173 -1.08 -13.47 29.61
CA ASP A 173 -2.54 -13.59 29.64
C ASP A 173 -3.22 -12.68 28.60
N ARG A 174 -4.23 -13.23 27.91
CA ARG A 174 -5.06 -12.50 26.95
C ARG A 174 -5.63 -11.19 27.53
N SER A 175 -6.02 -11.19 28.81
CA SER A 175 -6.53 -9.98 29.48
C SER A 175 -5.46 -8.89 29.65
N ARG A 176 -4.19 -9.26 29.85
CA ARG A 176 -3.06 -8.32 29.92
C ARG A 176 -2.73 -7.73 28.55
N ILE A 177 -2.85 -8.52 27.49
CA ILE A 177 -2.67 -8.06 26.11
C ILE A 177 -3.70 -6.96 25.78
N SER A 178 -4.99 -7.20 26.05
CA SER A 178 -6.01 -6.18 25.79
C SER A 178 -5.75 -4.89 26.56
N ARG A 179 -5.40 -5.00 27.86
CA ARG A 179 -5.08 -3.83 28.70
C ARG A 179 -3.85 -3.07 28.20
N LYS A 180 -2.81 -3.77 27.73
CA LYS A 180 -1.61 -3.16 27.14
C LYS A 180 -1.96 -2.36 25.88
N ILE A 181 -2.75 -2.93 24.98
CA ILE A 181 -3.21 -2.25 23.75
C ILE A 181 -4.05 -1.03 24.09
N ASP A 182 -5.13 -1.20 24.86
CA ASP A 182 -6.06 -0.12 25.15
C ASP A 182 -5.40 0.97 26.01
N GLY A 183 -4.49 0.60 26.93
CA GLY A 183 -3.72 1.52 27.74
C GLY A 183 -2.76 2.38 26.90
N TYR A 184 -2.04 1.76 25.95
CA TYR A 184 -1.15 2.49 25.07
C TYR A 184 -1.92 3.45 24.16
N LEU A 185 -2.98 2.98 23.51
CA LEU A 185 -3.81 3.83 22.65
C LEU A 185 -4.42 4.99 23.46
N LYS A 186 -4.97 4.73 24.65
CA LYS A 186 -5.51 5.80 25.52
C LYS A 186 -4.45 6.82 25.94
N ASN A 187 -3.22 6.40 26.23
CA ASN A 187 -2.15 7.33 26.62
C ASN A 187 -1.61 8.12 25.43
N ALA A 188 -1.53 7.49 24.25
CA ALA A 188 -1.30 8.19 22.99
C ALA A 188 -2.42 9.23 22.72
N HIS A 189 -3.66 8.92 23.13
CA HIS A 189 -4.78 9.85 23.10
C HIS A 189 -4.79 10.91 24.20
N LYS A 190 -4.26 10.65 25.40
CA LYS A 190 -4.27 11.63 26.52
C LYS A 190 -3.18 12.69 26.42
N THR A 191 -2.13 12.43 25.64
CA THR A 191 -1.15 13.47 25.26
C THR A 191 -1.77 14.56 24.35
N GLN A 192 -3.08 14.46 24.05
CA GLN A 192 -3.84 15.33 23.15
C GLN A 192 -4.52 16.53 23.82
N ASN A 193 -4.55 16.63 25.15
CA ASN A 193 -5.13 17.77 25.89
C ASN A 193 -4.08 18.54 26.67
#